data_AF-A0A7J7WXY5-F1
#
_entry.id   AF-A0A7J7WXY5-F1
#
_cell.length_a   1.000
_cell.length_b   1.000
_cell.length_c   1.000
_cell.angle_alpha   90.00
_cell.angle_beta   90.00
_cell.angle_gamma   90.00
#
_symmetry.space_group_name_H-M   'P 1'
#
loop_
_entity.id
_entity.type
_entity.pdbx_description
1 polymer ?
#
loop_
_entity_poly.entity_id
_entity_poly.type
_entity_poly.pdbx_seq_one_letter_code
_entity_poly.pdbx_strand_id
1 'polypeptide(L)'
;MFNDTLELFLVVNGSFSTAIPLKKKGIAWWTDKNVKFRNPPGEGPLQERFKDTTKPVNWVKPVYLLDSDQDNNGFINEDFIVWMRTAALPTFRKLYRIIERKSDLHPTLPAGDYFLNIKYNYPVHSFDGRKRMILSTISWMGGKNPFLGIAYITTGSISFLLGVVLLVINHKYRNSSNTADITI
;
A
#
# COMPACT_ATOMS: atom_id res chain seq x y z
N MET A 1 17.58 6.42 -0.48
CA MET A 1 16.14 6.43 -0.84
C MET A 1 15.97 5.57 -2.07
N PHE A 2 14.86 4.85 -2.21
CA PHE A 2 14.53 4.18 -3.46
C PHE A 2 14.45 5.20 -4.61
N ASN A 3 15.09 4.92 -5.74
CA ASN A 3 15.27 5.87 -6.84
C ASN A 3 15.18 5.22 -8.24
N ASP A 4 14.65 4.00 -8.34
CA ASP A 4 14.27 3.47 -9.65
C ASP A 4 13.08 4.26 -10.20
N THR A 5 12.99 4.36 -11.51
CA THR A 5 11.82 4.94 -12.19
C THR A 5 11.10 3.84 -12.96
N LEU A 6 9.78 3.75 -12.76
CA LEU A 6 8.94 2.75 -13.42
C LEU A 6 7.93 3.44 -14.31
N GLU A 7 7.86 3.03 -15.57
CA GLU A 7 6.93 3.53 -16.59
C GLU A 7 6.18 2.34 -17.19
N LEU A 8 4.86 2.44 -17.28
CA LEU A 8 3.99 1.36 -17.74
C LEU A 8 3.36 1.72 -19.08
N PHE A 9 3.36 0.77 -20.01
CA PHE A 9 2.81 0.93 -21.35
C PHE A 9 1.89 -0.24 -21.68
N LEU A 10 0.79 0.06 -22.38
CA LEU A 10 -0.09 -0.93 -23.00
C LEU A 10 0.39 -1.21 -24.43
N VAL A 11 0.56 -2.47 -24.79
CA VAL A 11 0.90 -2.88 -26.15
C VAL A 11 -0.37 -2.98 -26.99
N VAL A 12 -0.46 -2.17 -28.04
CA VAL A 12 -1.57 -2.14 -29.00
C VAL A 12 -1.06 -2.65 -30.35
N ASN A 13 -1.70 -3.72 -30.86
CA ASN A 13 -1.42 -4.31 -32.17
C ASN A 13 0.08 -4.64 -32.41
N GLY A 14 0.77 -5.13 -31.38
CA GLY A 14 2.14 -5.68 -31.45
C GLY A 14 3.29 -4.67 -31.65
N SER A 15 3.01 -3.40 -31.96
CA SER A 15 4.07 -2.40 -32.25
C SER A 15 3.87 -1.05 -31.57
N PHE A 16 2.64 -0.61 -31.34
CA PHE A 16 2.36 0.70 -30.75
C PHE A 16 2.17 0.57 -29.25
N SER A 17 2.98 1.25 -28.47
CA SER A 17 2.88 1.25 -27.01
C SER A 17 2.25 2.56 -26.51
N THR A 18 1.09 2.48 -25.86
CA THR A 18 0.42 3.63 -25.24
C THR A 18 0.84 3.75 -23.78
N ALA A 19 1.39 4.90 -23.39
CA ALA A 19 1.79 5.15 -22.01
C ALA A 19 0.56 5.21 -21.09
N ILE A 20 0.62 4.49 -19.97
CA ILE A 20 -0.39 4.54 -18.93
C ILE A 20 -0.07 5.70 -17.98
N PRO A 21 -0.98 6.67 -17.79
CA PRO A 21 -0.74 7.79 -16.89
C PRO A 21 -0.68 7.29 -15.44
N LEU A 22 0.47 7.49 -14.81
CA LEU A 22 0.72 7.11 -13.42
C LEU A 22 0.69 8.36 -12.53
N LYS A 23 -0.30 8.47 -11.65
CA LYS A 23 -0.44 9.60 -10.73
C LYS A 23 0.61 9.51 -9.61
N LYS A 24 1.36 10.60 -9.43
CA LYS A 24 2.43 10.73 -8.41
C LYS A 24 1.94 11.29 -7.07
N LYS A 25 0.90 12.14 -7.09
CA LYS A 25 0.32 12.78 -5.90
C LYS A 25 -0.82 11.95 -5.31
N GLY A 26 -1.06 12.09 -4.01
CA GLY A 26 -2.08 11.33 -3.28
C GLY A 26 -1.64 9.92 -2.88
N ILE A 27 -0.34 9.64 -2.86
CA ILE A 27 0.26 8.38 -2.42
C ILE A 27 0.68 8.40 -0.94
N ALA A 28 0.90 9.58 -0.38
CA ALA A 28 1.20 9.76 1.04
C ALA A 28 -0.06 10.02 1.86
N TRP A 29 -0.01 9.69 3.16
CA TRP A 29 -1.09 10.02 4.09
C TRP A 29 -1.20 11.54 4.26
N TRP A 30 -2.44 12.02 4.35
CA TRP A 30 -2.72 13.45 4.48
C TRP A 30 -2.01 14.07 5.70
N THR A 31 -1.99 13.39 6.85
CA THR A 31 -1.33 13.87 8.06
C THR A 31 0.18 13.92 7.92
N ASP A 32 0.79 12.97 7.21
CA ASP A 32 2.23 13.04 6.95
C ASP A 32 2.57 14.24 6.09
N LYS A 33 1.80 14.45 5.02
CA LYS A 33 2.05 15.53 4.05
C LYS A 33 1.79 16.91 4.63
N ASN A 34 0.70 17.08 5.39
CA ASN A 34 0.23 18.41 5.81
C ASN A 34 0.62 18.79 7.24
N VAL A 35 0.97 17.82 8.09
CA VAL A 35 1.26 18.06 9.51
C VAL A 35 2.71 17.72 9.83
N LYS A 36 3.13 16.47 9.56
CA LYS A 36 4.40 15.93 10.04
C LYS A 36 5.61 16.43 9.26
N PHE A 37 5.55 16.38 7.93
CA PHE A 37 6.65 16.79 7.06
C PHE A 37 6.41 18.21 6.58
N ARG A 38 7.43 19.08 6.70
CA ARG A 38 7.38 20.47 6.27
C ARG A 38 8.71 20.90 5.71
N ASN A 39 8.67 21.79 4.71
CA ASN A 39 9.87 22.46 4.23
C ASN A 39 10.33 23.52 5.26
N PRO A 40 11.65 23.80 5.36
CA PRO A 40 12.21 24.79 6.30
C PRO A 40 11.53 26.14 6.13
N PRO A 41 11.12 26.89 7.16
CA PRO A 41 10.41 28.16 6.98
C PRO A 41 11.23 29.18 6.17
N GLY A 42 10.55 30.16 5.56
CA GLY A 42 11.20 31.20 4.77
C GLY A 42 10.46 31.50 3.46
N GLU A 43 10.60 32.73 2.99
CA GLU A 43 10.12 33.18 1.69
C GLU A 43 11.16 32.88 0.60
N GLY A 44 10.73 32.82 -0.66
CA GLY A 44 11.62 32.54 -1.78
C GLY A 44 11.74 31.06 -2.17
N PRO A 45 12.62 30.75 -3.15
CA PRO A 45 12.75 29.42 -3.72
C PRO A 45 13.32 28.42 -2.71
N LEU A 46 12.94 27.15 -2.82
CA LEU A 46 13.42 26.09 -1.91
C LEU A 46 14.95 26.00 -1.87
N GLN A 47 15.64 26.23 -2.99
CA GLN A 47 17.09 26.19 -3.05
C GLN A 47 17.75 27.16 -2.05
N GLU A 48 17.19 28.36 -1.89
CA GLU A 48 17.70 29.36 -0.96
C GLU A 48 17.42 28.97 0.50
N ARG A 49 16.25 28.40 0.76
CA ARG A 49 15.88 27.84 2.08
C ARG A 49 16.76 26.66 2.52
N PHE A 50 17.52 26.07 1.59
CA PHE A 50 18.46 24.96 1.82
C PHE A 50 19.94 25.35 1.62
N LYS A 51 20.28 26.65 1.53
CA LYS A 51 21.61 27.17 1.15
C LYS A 51 22.79 26.61 1.95
N ASP A 52 22.61 26.40 3.26
CA ASP A 52 23.66 25.89 4.17
C ASP A 52 23.53 24.38 4.45
N THR A 53 22.88 23.66 3.54
CA THR A 53 22.71 22.20 3.64
C THR A 53 23.32 21.49 2.44
N THR A 54 23.71 20.24 2.64
CA THR A 54 24.20 19.39 1.56
C THR A 54 23.27 18.20 1.33
N LYS A 55 23.28 17.67 0.11
CA LYS A 55 22.54 16.46 -0.23
C LYS A 55 23.13 15.26 0.50
N PRO A 56 22.33 14.23 0.82
CA PRO A 56 22.87 12.98 1.33
C PRO A 56 23.86 12.35 0.34
N VAL A 57 24.84 11.61 0.86
CA VAL A 57 25.97 11.05 0.10
C VAL A 57 25.51 10.30 -1.17
N ASN A 58 24.54 9.39 -1.02
CA ASN A 58 24.07 8.52 -2.10
C ASN A 58 22.97 9.14 -2.98
N TRP A 59 22.64 10.42 -2.80
CA TRP A 59 21.63 11.09 -3.62
C TRP A 59 22.30 11.79 -4.79
N VAL A 60 21.77 11.62 -6.01
CA VAL A 60 22.26 12.33 -7.20
C VAL A 60 21.83 13.80 -7.16
N LYS A 61 20.56 14.05 -6.81
CA LYS A 61 19.95 15.37 -6.73
C LYS A 61 19.64 15.73 -5.27
N PRO A 62 19.71 17.01 -4.88
CA PRO A 62 19.28 17.46 -3.56
C PRO A 62 17.75 17.39 -3.42
N VAL A 63 17.27 17.46 -2.17
CA VAL A 63 15.84 17.29 -1.82
C VAL A 63 14.92 18.33 -2.47
N TYR A 64 15.42 19.54 -2.72
CA TYR A 64 14.68 20.62 -3.37
C TYR A 64 14.66 20.53 -4.91
N LEU A 65 15.20 19.45 -5.50
CA LEU A 65 15.14 19.15 -6.93
C LEU A 65 14.53 17.76 -7.20
N LEU A 66 13.70 17.25 -6.28
CA LEU A 66 13.06 15.93 -6.41
C LEU A 66 11.90 15.94 -7.40
N ASP A 67 11.15 17.05 -7.45
CA ASP A 67 10.04 17.23 -8.38
C ASP A 67 10.06 18.66 -8.96
N SER A 68 9.49 18.83 -10.15
CA SER A 68 9.28 20.13 -10.76
C SER A 68 8.11 20.89 -10.11
N ASP A 69 7.17 20.16 -9.53
CA ASP A 69 5.99 20.73 -8.88
C ASP A 69 6.30 21.16 -7.45
N GLN A 70 6.06 22.44 -7.13
CA GLN A 70 6.37 23.04 -5.84
C GLN A 70 5.60 22.38 -4.67
N ASP A 71 4.38 21.90 -4.92
CA ASP A 71 3.53 21.22 -3.92
C ASP A 71 3.94 19.76 -3.67
N ASN A 72 4.95 19.27 -4.39
CA ASN A 72 5.51 17.92 -4.25
C ASN A 72 7.04 17.93 -4.21
N ASN A 73 7.66 19.01 -3.75
CA ASN A 73 9.12 19.16 -3.74
C ASN A 73 9.67 19.47 -2.34
N GLY A 74 10.94 19.15 -2.09
CA GLY A 74 11.55 19.22 -0.76
C GLY A 74 11.11 18.05 0.13
N PHE A 75 11.00 18.29 1.44
CA PHE A 75 10.61 17.28 2.42
C PHE A 75 9.13 16.89 2.35
N ILE A 76 8.30 17.68 1.64
CA ILE A 76 6.89 17.35 1.40
C ILE A 76 6.67 16.49 0.14
N ASN A 77 7.75 16.12 -0.56
CA ASN A 77 7.67 15.20 -1.70
C ASN A 77 7.09 13.85 -1.26
N GLU A 78 6.03 13.40 -1.93
CA GLU A 78 5.30 12.22 -1.49
C GLU A 78 6.08 10.91 -1.63
N ASP A 79 6.95 10.77 -2.65
CA ASP A 79 7.85 9.62 -2.78
C ASP A 79 8.83 9.54 -1.61
N PHE A 80 9.38 10.69 -1.21
CA PHE A 80 10.22 10.81 -0.02
C PHE A 80 9.46 10.44 1.25
N ILE A 81 8.27 11.00 1.47
CA ILE A 81 7.43 10.70 2.65
C ILE A 81 7.11 9.20 2.73
N VAL A 82 6.69 8.59 1.62
CA VAL A 82 6.40 7.15 1.55
C VAL A 82 7.64 6.33 1.89
N TRP A 83 8.82 6.74 1.43
CA TRP A 83 10.08 6.08 1.79
C TRP A 83 10.40 6.20 3.28
N MET A 84 10.23 7.38 3.86
CA MET A 84 10.54 7.68 5.26
C MET A 84 9.65 6.95 6.27
N ARG A 85 8.47 6.45 5.87
CA ARG A 85 7.68 5.56 6.73
C ARG A 85 8.37 4.19 6.83
N THR A 86 9.07 3.93 7.93
CA THR A 86 9.74 2.64 8.17
C THR A 86 8.74 1.49 8.12
N ALA A 87 9.10 0.41 7.43
CA ALA A 87 8.29 -0.81 7.38
C ALA A 87 8.59 -1.69 8.60
N ALA A 88 7.57 -2.40 9.10
CA ALA A 88 7.71 -3.28 10.26
C ALA A 88 8.41 -4.63 9.96
N LEU A 89 8.48 -5.01 8.68
CA LEU A 89 9.00 -6.30 8.23
C LEU A 89 10.08 -6.11 7.15
N PRO A 90 11.04 -7.03 7.00
CA PRO A 90 12.11 -6.94 6.00
C PRO A 90 11.57 -7.04 4.57
N THR A 91 10.53 -7.85 4.35
CA THR A 91 9.79 -7.90 3.10
C THR A 91 8.63 -6.92 3.20
N PHE A 92 8.76 -5.78 2.51
CA PHE A 92 7.75 -4.73 2.52
C PHE A 92 7.40 -4.26 1.12
N ARG A 93 6.24 -3.60 1.02
CA ARG A 93 5.80 -2.88 -0.18
C ARG A 93 5.52 -1.44 0.17
N LYS A 94 5.83 -0.53 -0.75
CA LYS A 94 5.55 0.90 -0.66
C LYS A 94 4.76 1.31 -1.90
N LEU A 95 3.77 2.19 -1.71
CA LEU A 95 2.97 2.68 -2.83
C LEU A 95 3.85 3.59 -3.70
N TYR A 96 3.98 3.26 -4.98
CA TYR A 96 4.75 4.07 -5.93
C TYR A 96 3.82 5.03 -6.67
N ARG A 97 2.79 4.52 -7.36
CA ARG A 97 1.88 5.33 -8.17
C ARG A 97 0.46 4.80 -8.05
N ILE A 98 -0.50 5.65 -8.40
CA ILE A 98 -1.92 5.30 -8.50
C ILE A 98 -2.35 5.45 -9.96
N ILE A 99 -3.16 4.50 -10.42
CA ILE A 99 -3.86 4.61 -11.69
C ILE A 99 -5.31 4.91 -11.34
N GLU A 100 -5.77 6.11 -11.69
CA GLU A 100 -7.11 6.55 -11.33
C GLU A 100 -8.15 5.86 -12.21
N ARG A 101 -9.26 5.46 -11.57
CA ARG A 101 -10.38 4.89 -12.28
C ARG A 101 -10.94 5.94 -13.25
N LYS A 102 -11.04 5.56 -14.52
CA LYS A 102 -11.72 6.39 -15.53
C LYS A 102 -13.23 6.43 -15.26
N SER A 103 -13.87 7.54 -15.59
CA SER A 103 -15.31 7.78 -15.37
C SER A 103 -16.20 7.02 -16.36
N ASP A 104 -15.63 6.44 -17.40
CA ASP A 104 -16.33 5.61 -18.37
C ASP A 104 -16.62 4.21 -17.81
N LEU A 105 -17.54 3.51 -18.48
CA LEU A 105 -17.88 2.12 -18.18
C LEU A 105 -16.77 1.13 -18.59
N HIS A 106 -15.73 1.60 -19.27
CA HIS A 106 -14.62 0.77 -19.71
C HIS A 106 -13.62 0.50 -18.57
N PRO A 107 -12.96 -0.68 -18.57
CA PRO A 107 -11.91 -0.95 -17.60
C PRO A 107 -10.76 0.04 -17.79
N THR A 108 -10.27 0.59 -16.68
CA THR A 108 -9.14 1.54 -16.69
C THR A 108 -7.88 0.93 -17.28
N LEU A 109 -7.65 -0.35 -17.01
CA LEU A 109 -6.62 -1.18 -17.63
C LEU A 109 -7.32 -2.34 -18.36
N PRO A 110 -7.39 -2.33 -19.71
CA PRO A 110 -7.98 -3.42 -20.47
C PRO A 110 -7.12 -4.69 -20.39
N ALA A 111 -7.71 -5.84 -20.70
CA ALA A 111 -6.93 -7.07 -20.84
C ALA A 111 -6.01 -6.97 -22.06
N GLY A 112 -4.74 -7.35 -21.90
CA GLY A 112 -3.75 -7.29 -22.97
C GLY A 112 -2.33 -7.35 -22.41
N ASP A 113 -1.36 -7.23 -23.32
CA ASP A 113 0.06 -7.24 -22.97
C ASP A 113 0.52 -5.85 -22.52
N TYR A 114 1.33 -5.85 -21.46
CA TYR A 114 1.90 -4.65 -20.89
C TYR A 114 3.42 -4.70 -20.91
N PHE A 115 4.01 -3.57 -21.25
CA PHE A 115 5.44 -3.35 -21.21
C PHE A 115 5.80 -2.45 -20.03
N LEU A 116 6.74 -2.90 -19.20
CA LEU A 116 7.24 -2.16 -18.05
C LEU A 116 8.68 -1.72 -18.32
N ASN A 117 8.88 -0.42 -18.45
CA ASN A 117 10.21 0.17 -18.58
C ASN A 117 10.72 0.57 -17.18
N ILE A 118 11.93 0.13 -16.83
CA ILE A 118 12.54 0.40 -15.52
C ILE A 118 13.90 1.04 -15.70
N LYS A 119 14.08 2.24 -15.16
CA LYS A 119 15.41 2.84 -14.97
C LYS A 119 15.98 2.35 -13.64
N TYR A 120 16.97 1.47 -13.71
CA TYR A 120 17.47 0.69 -12.56
C TYR A 120 18.62 1.44 -11.85
N ASN A 121 18.30 2.19 -10.81
CA ASN A 121 19.25 3.05 -10.07
C ASN A 121 19.48 2.61 -8.60
N TYR A 122 18.70 1.65 -8.10
CA TYR A 122 18.76 1.18 -6.72
C TYR A 122 19.39 -0.23 -6.64
N PRO A 123 20.70 -0.37 -6.41
CA PRO A 123 21.35 -1.68 -6.34
C PRO A 123 20.95 -2.42 -5.06
N VAL A 124 20.52 -3.67 -5.23
CA VAL A 124 20.12 -4.56 -4.11
C VAL A 124 20.94 -5.84 -4.03
N HIS A 125 21.76 -6.12 -5.05
CA HIS A 125 22.49 -7.37 -5.19
C HIS A 125 23.57 -7.56 -4.12
N SER A 126 24.19 -6.47 -3.64
CA SER A 126 25.26 -6.53 -2.63
C SER A 126 24.83 -7.13 -1.29
N PHE A 127 23.53 -7.17 -1.01
CA PHE A 127 22.94 -7.75 0.20
C PHE A 127 21.90 -8.83 -0.11
N ASP A 128 21.98 -9.44 -1.31
CA ASP A 128 21.04 -10.47 -1.80
C ASP A 128 19.55 -10.03 -1.75
N GLY A 129 19.32 -8.72 -1.91
CA GLY A 129 17.99 -8.16 -1.94
C GLY A 129 17.27 -8.42 -3.26
N ARG A 130 15.94 -8.48 -3.21
CA ARG A 130 15.08 -8.64 -4.40
C ARG A 130 14.09 -7.48 -4.50
N LYS A 131 13.86 -7.01 -5.73
CA LYS A 131 12.86 -5.98 -6.05
C LYS A 131 11.73 -6.59 -6.88
N ARG A 132 10.50 -6.17 -6.62
CA ARG A 132 9.31 -6.59 -7.37
C ARG A 132 8.38 -5.39 -7.55
N MET A 133 7.78 -5.29 -8.72
CA MET A 133 6.65 -4.39 -8.96
C MET A 133 5.36 -5.19 -8.79
N ILE A 134 4.39 -4.63 -8.07
CA ILE A 134 3.10 -5.28 -7.83
C ILE A 134 2.01 -4.31 -8.28
N LEU A 135 1.19 -4.74 -9.23
CA LEU A 135 -0.04 -4.07 -9.61
C LEU A 135 -1.20 -4.74 -8.89
N SER A 136 -2.02 -3.96 -8.19
CA SER A 136 -3.16 -4.47 -7.42
C SER A 136 -4.28 -3.44 -7.42
N THR A 137 -5.51 -3.92 -7.45
CA THR A 137 -6.68 -3.15 -7.05
C THR A 137 -6.85 -3.21 -5.53
N ILE A 138 -7.56 -2.24 -4.97
CA ILE A 138 -7.95 -2.22 -3.56
C ILE A 138 -9.47 -2.24 -3.46
N SER A 139 -10.00 -2.88 -2.42
CA SER A 139 -11.39 -2.74 -1.99
C SER A 139 -11.45 -1.84 -0.75
N TRP A 140 -12.65 -1.64 -0.21
CA TRP A 140 -12.83 -0.93 1.06
C TRP A 140 -12.07 -1.60 2.23
N MET A 141 -11.81 -2.92 2.15
CA MET A 141 -11.03 -3.67 3.15
C MET A 141 -9.52 -3.66 2.86
N GLY A 142 -9.06 -2.87 1.87
CA GLY A 142 -7.68 -2.81 1.44
C GLY A 142 -7.35 -3.76 0.28
N GLY A 143 -6.09 -4.17 0.19
CA GLY A 143 -5.62 -5.08 -0.85
C GLY A 143 -5.97 -6.55 -0.57
N LYS A 144 -5.64 -7.44 -1.51
CA LYS A 144 -5.86 -8.89 -1.38
C LYS A 144 -5.19 -9.46 -0.11
N ASN A 145 -6.01 -9.84 0.87
CA ASN A 145 -5.58 -10.54 2.08
C ASN A 145 -6.69 -11.47 2.60
N PRO A 146 -6.63 -12.80 2.35
CA PRO A 146 -7.67 -13.73 2.78
C PRO A 146 -7.60 -14.08 4.27
N PHE A 147 -6.51 -13.74 4.97
CA PHE A 147 -6.27 -14.14 6.36
C PHE A 147 -7.43 -13.75 7.28
N LEU A 148 -7.90 -12.52 7.18
CA LEU A 148 -8.97 -12.02 8.04
C LEU A 148 -10.28 -12.80 7.82
N GLY A 149 -10.65 -13.06 6.56
CA GLY A 149 -11.84 -13.85 6.23
C GLY A 149 -11.76 -15.28 6.76
N ILE A 150 -10.61 -15.94 6.57
CA ILE A 150 -10.35 -17.27 7.10
C ILE A 150 -10.45 -17.28 8.63
N ALA A 151 -9.83 -16.31 9.31
CA ALA A 151 -9.85 -16.21 10.76
C ALA A 151 -11.27 -16.07 11.32
N TYR A 152 -12.13 -15.26 10.69
CA TYR A 152 -13.54 -15.11 11.08
C TYR A 152 -14.33 -16.39 10.86
N ILE A 153 -14.18 -17.06 9.71
CA ILE A 153 -14.87 -18.31 9.42
C ILE A 153 -14.47 -19.39 10.42
N THR A 154 -13.16 -19.58 10.66
CA THR A 154 -12.66 -20.59 11.60
C THR A 154 -13.16 -20.33 13.02
N THR A 155 -13.05 -19.09 13.50
CA THR A 155 -13.51 -18.74 14.86
C THR A 155 -15.02 -18.89 15.00
N GLY A 156 -15.78 -18.49 13.98
CA GLY A 156 -17.24 -18.64 13.93
C GLY A 156 -17.69 -20.10 13.87
N SER A 157 -17.00 -20.95 13.12
CA SER A 157 -17.30 -22.39 13.07
C SER A 157 -17.03 -23.08 14.41
N ILE A 158 -15.92 -22.75 15.08
CA ILE A 158 -15.59 -23.31 16.40
C ILE A 158 -16.64 -22.87 17.43
N SER A 159 -16.99 -21.58 17.47
CA SER A 159 -17.98 -21.08 18.43
C SER A 159 -19.38 -21.64 18.17
N PHE A 160 -19.77 -21.81 16.90
CA PHE A 160 -21.03 -22.45 16.53
C PHE A 160 -21.08 -23.92 16.97
N LEU A 161 -20.02 -24.69 16.71
CA LEU A 161 -19.94 -26.09 17.16
C LEU A 161 -20.03 -26.21 18.69
N LEU A 162 -19.30 -25.36 19.42
CA LEU A 162 -19.39 -25.31 20.88
C LEU A 162 -20.81 -24.95 21.34
N GLY A 163 -21.48 -24.00 20.67
CA GLY A 163 -22.88 -23.65 20.94
C GLY A 163 -23.84 -24.82 20.75
N VAL A 164 -23.69 -25.59 19.66
CA VAL A 164 -24.49 -26.80 19.41
C VAL A 164 -24.24 -27.86 20.47
N VAL A 165 -22.98 -28.13 20.83
CA VAL A 165 -22.62 -29.08 21.88
C VAL A 165 -23.24 -28.70 23.23
N LEU A 166 -23.11 -27.43 23.62
CA LEU A 166 -23.70 -26.93 24.87
C LEU A 166 -25.23 -27.00 24.85
N LEU A 167 -25.87 -26.73 23.70
CA LEU A 167 -27.32 -26.87 23.54
C LEU A 167 -27.76 -28.32 23.74
N VAL A 168 -27.07 -29.28 23.11
CA VAL A 168 -27.36 -30.72 23.26
C VAL A 168 -27.18 -31.17 24.71
N ILE A 169 -26.10 -30.76 25.37
CA ILE A 169 -25.85 -31.05 26.78
C ILE A 169 -26.98 -30.47 27.63
N ASN A 170 -27.32 -29.19 27.46
CA ASN A 170 -28.38 -28.54 28.23
C ASN A 170 -29.73 -29.25 28.04
N HIS A 171 -30.09 -29.61 26.81
CA HIS A 171 -31.33 -30.35 26.55
C HIS A 171 -31.35 -31.74 27.21
N LYS A 172 -30.22 -32.47 27.18
CA LYS A 172 -30.10 -33.80 27.80
C LYS A 172 -30.20 -33.73 29.33
N TYR A 173 -29.48 -32.82 29.97
CA TYR A 173 -29.45 -32.74 31.43
C TYR A 173 -30.68 -32.04 32.02
N ARG A 174 -31.32 -31.11 31.30
CA ARG A 174 -32.58 -30.48 31.74
C ARG A 174 -33.74 -31.46 31.83
N ASN A 175 -33.83 -32.43 30.92
CA ASN A 175 -34.85 -33.48 31.00
C ASN A 175 -34.59 -34.46 32.16
N SER A 176 -33.33 -34.68 32.52
CA SER A 176 -32.96 -35.52 33.69
C SER A 176 -33.30 -34.84 35.02
N SER A 177 -33.07 -33.53 35.15
CA SER A 177 -33.40 -32.76 36.37
C SER A 177 -34.89 -32.78 36.69
N ASN A 178 -35.76 -32.65 35.68
CA ASN A 178 -37.21 -32.69 35.88
C ASN A 178 -37.75 -34.05 36.37
N THR A 179 -36.99 -35.13 36.23
CA THR A 179 -37.41 -36.48 36.67
C THR A 179 -36.96 -36.79 38.09
N ALA A 180 -35.93 -36.10 38.61
CA ALA A 180 -35.42 -36.30 39.96
C ALA A 180 -36.29 -35.65 41.06
N ASP A 181 -37.16 -34.70 40.70
CA ASP A 181 -38.00 -33.96 41.65
C ASP A 181 -39.43 -34.54 41.85
N ILE A 182 -39.75 -35.75 41.32
CA ILE A 182 -41.10 -36.33 41.37
C ILE A 182 -41.21 -37.57 42.28
N THR A 183 -40.32 -37.75 43.26
CA THR A 183 -40.47 -38.77 44.31
C THR A 183 -40.63 -38.12 45.68
N ILE A 184 -41.89 -37.82 46.04
CA ILE A 184 -42.41 -37.74 47.41
C ILE A 184 -43.72 -38.51 47.43
#